data_AF-A0A5B7C3Y8-F1
#
_entry.id   AF-A0A5B7C3Y8-F1
#
_cell.length_a   1.000
_cell.length_b   1.000
_cell.length_c   1.000
_cell.angle_alpha   90.00
_cell.angle_beta   90.00
_cell.angle_gamma   90.00
#
_symmetry.space_group_name_H-M   'P 1'
#
loop_
_entity.id
_entity.type
_entity.pdbx_description
1 polymer ?
#
loop_
_entity_poly.entity_id
_entity_poly.type
_entity_poly.pdbx_seq_one_letter_code
_entity_poly.pdbx_strand_id
1 'polypeptide(L)'
;MASIVANLPPPLFVNGRRPLLRNLGKFTVFAIGERQLRVAVVAKATGESSESSTSLSVIKSVQNVWDKSEDRFALIGLGFAAIVALWASANLITAIDKLPLIPSALEFIGILFSSWFIYRYLLFKPDREELFQTVNKSISDILGQ
;
A
#
# COMPACT_ATOMS: atom_id res chain seq x y z
N MET A 1 55.00 -1.49 -28.37
CA MET A 1 55.88 -1.64 -27.18
C MET A 1 55.64 -0.38 -26.34
N ALA A 2 55.19 -0.36 -25.10
CA ALA A 2 55.02 -1.37 -24.04
C ALA A 2 53.89 -0.93 -23.10
N SER A 3 53.03 -1.87 -22.68
CA SER A 3 52.22 -1.76 -21.45
C SER A 3 53.12 -2.09 -20.27
N ILE A 4 53.02 -1.40 -19.14
CA ILE A 4 53.47 -1.91 -17.83
C ILE A 4 52.98 -1.02 -16.66
N VAL A 5 52.63 -1.72 -15.57
CA VAL A 5 52.30 -1.30 -14.19
C VAL A 5 50.85 -0.92 -13.87
N ALA A 6 50.14 -1.85 -13.23
CA ALA A 6 49.79 -1.70 -11.80
C ALA A 6 49.38 -3.06 -11.19
N ASN A 7 50.09 -3.46 -10.13
CA ASN A 7 49.81 -4.60 -9.26
C ASN A 7 48.53 -4.40 -8.44
N LEU A 8 47.81 -5.48 -8.08
CA LEU A 8 46.92 -5.63 -6.90
C LEU A 8 46.51 -7.14 -6.75
N PRO A 9 46.06 -7.61 -5.56
CA PRO A 9 46.51 -8.85 -4.90
C PRO A 9 45.65 -10.12 -5.16
N PRO A 10 46.11 -11.32 -4.74
CA PRO A 10 45.43 -12.60 -4.99
C PRO A 10 44.16 -12.83 -4.13
N PRO A 11 43.25 -13.75 -4.55
CA PRO A 11 41.98 -14.01 -3.88
C PRO A 11 42.16 -14.92 -2.66
N LEU A 12 41.60 -14.54 -1.51
CA LEU A 12 41.50 -15.41 -0.35
C LEU A 12 40.06 -15.91 -0.19
N PHE A 13 39.81 -17.09 -0.75
CA PHE A 13 38.70 -17.95 -0.36
C PHE A 13 39.01 -18.53 1.02
N VAL A 14 38.19 -18.22 2.03
CA VAL A 14 38.16 -18.97 3.29
C VAL A 14 36.75 -19.48 3.56
N ASN A 15 36.75 -20.79 3.72
CA ASN A 15 35.70 -21.77 3.89
C ASN A 15 35.09 -21.75 5.31
N GLY A 16 33.77 -21.95 5.43
CA GLY A 16 33.24 -22.93 6.38
C GLY A 16 32.39 -22.46 7.57
N ARG A 17 31.17 -23.03 7.61
CA ARG A 17 30.40 -23.56 8.78
C ARG A 17 29.44 -22.64 9.58
N ARG A 18 28.15 -22.74 9.20
CA ARG A 18 26.91 -23.16 9.95
C ARG A 18 26.61 -22.67 11.40
N PRO A 19 25.30 -22.61 11.79
CA PRO A 19 24.73 -21.61 12.71
C PRO A 19 24.59 -22.09 14.17
N LEU A 20 24.55 -21.14 15.12
CA LEU A 20 24.30 -21.43 16.53
C LEU A 20 23.11 -20.60 17.05
N LEU A 21 21.99 -21.30 17.22
CA LEU A 21 20.75 -20.90 17.87
C LEU A 21 21.03 -20.70 19.38
N ARG A 22 20.77 -19.51 19.94
CA ARG A 22 20.94 -19.24 21.39
C ARG A 22 19.61 -18.86 22.03
N ASN A 23 19.10 -19.81 22.81
CA ASN A 23 17.95 -19.76 23.70
C ASN A 23 18.12 -18.66 24.78
N LEU A 24 17.09 -17.83 25.02
CA LEU A 24 17.09 -16.84 26.10
C LEU A 24 15.70 -16.72 26.72
N GLY A 25 15.67 -16.86 28.05
CA GLY A 25 14.77 -16.09 28.91
C GLY A 25 13.53 -16.81 29.45
N LYS A 26 13.72 -17.64 30.48
CA LYS A 26 12.65 -17.97 31.45
C LYS A 26 12.37 -16.71 32.29
N PHE A 27 11.13 -16.22 32.28
CA PHE A 27 10.67 -15.25 33.28
C PHE A 27 9.79 -15.96 34.31
N THR A 28 10.27 -15.94 35.56
CA THR A 28 9.54 -16.42 36.72
C THR A 28 8.60 -15.32 37.22
N VAL A 29 7.31 -15.65 37.21
CA VAL A 29 6.19 -15.26 38.08
C VAL A 29 6.52 -14.28 39.23
N PHE A 30 5.81 -13.14 39.25
CA PHE A 30 5.42 -12.43 40.47
C PHE A 30 3.91 -12.61 40.68
N ALA A 31 3.56 -13.06 41.88
CA ALA A 31 2.20 -13.29 42.33
C ALA A 31 1.70 -12.12 43.19
N ILE A 32 0.37 -11.98 43.20
CA ILE A 32 -0.47 -11.45 44.28
C ILE A 32 -0.69 -9.93 44.31
N GLY A 33 -1.91 -9.58 43.87
CA GLY A 33 -2.59 -8.32 44.11
C GLY A 33 -4.07 -8.55 43.81
N GLU A 34 -4.77 -9.24 44.71
CA GLU A 34 -6.20 -9.51 44.63
C GLU A 34 -7.00 -8.21 44.49
N ARG A 35 -7.70 -8.06 43.37
CA ARG A 35 -8.84 -7.15 43.27
C ARG A 35 -9.99 -7.89 42.62
N GLN A 36 -10.78 -8.54 43.46
CA GLN A 36 -12.00 -9.23 43.06
C GLN A 36 -13.00 -8.21 42.53
N LEU A 37 -13.13 -8.12 41.21
CA LEU A 37 -14.26 -7.49 40.56
C LEU A 37 -14.95 -8.56 39.72
N ARG A 38 -15.92 -9.24 40.35
CA ARG A 38 -16.80 -10.20 39.69
C ARG A 38 -17.72 -9.44 38.75
N VAL A 39 -17.27 -9.23 37.51
CA VAL A 39 -18.18 -8.97 36.39
C VAL A 39 -18.76 -10.32 35.99
N ALA A 40 -20.06 -10.51 36.22
CA ALA A 40 -20.79 -11.65 35.68
C ALA A 40 -20.93 -11.43 34.17
N VAL A 41 -19.96 -11.92 33.39
CA VAL A 41 -20.13 -12.08 31.95
C VAL A 41 -20.95 -13.34 31.73
N VAL A 42 -22.22 -13.15 31.37
CA VAL A 42 -23.05 -14.23 30.84
C VAL A 42 -22.51 -14.57 29.45
N ALA A 43 -21.65 -15.58 29.37
CA ALA A 43 -21.28 -16.21 28.12
C ALA A 43 -22.46 -17.05 27.62
N LYS A 44 -23.13 -16.56 26.57
CA LYS A 44 -24.10 -17.35 25.82
C LYS A 44 -23.31 -18.36 24.98
N ALA A 45 -22.98 -19.50 25.60
CA ALA A 45 -22.37 -20.63 24.92
C ALA A 45 -23.41 -21.23 23.95
N THR A 46 -23.35 -20.84 22.68
CA THR A 46 -23.68 -21.80 21.61
C THR A 46 -22.54 -22.80 21.60
N GLY A 47 -22.66 -23.79 22.48
CA GLY A 47 -21.87 -25.01 22.39
C GLY A 47 -22.40 -25.81 21.22
N GLU A 48 -21.78 -25.67 20.07
CA GLU A 48 -21.57 -26.78 19.15
C GLU A 48 -20.27 -26.58 18.38
N SER A 49 -19.29 -27.37 18.79
CA SER A 49 -18.23 -27.83 17.92
C SER A 49 -18.86 -28.44 16.66
N SER A 50 -18.75 -27.76 15.52
CA SER A 50 -18.83 -28.38 14.20
C SER A 50 -18.25 -27.44 13.15
N GLU A 51 -16.93 -27.46 13.09
CA GLU A 51 -16.11 -26.80 12.07
C GLU A 51 -16.29 -27.52 10.71
N SER A 52 -17.49 -27.44 10.14
CA SER A 52 -17.80 -27.97 8.80
C SER A 52 -19.07 -27.35 8.18
N SER A 53 -19.86 -26.60 8.94
CA SER A 53 -21.14 -26.03 8.48
C SER A 53 -21.03 -24.61 7.92
N THR A 54 -19.95 -23.86 8.23
CA THR A 54 -19.71 -22.52 7.66
C THR A 54 -19.21 -22.56 6.22
N SER A 55 -18.42 -23.58 5.85
CA SER A 55 -18.01 -23.81 4.46
C SER A 55 -19.19 -24.33 3.63
N LEU A 56 -19.99 -25.24 4.18
CA LEU A 56 -21.16 -25.79 3.50
C LEU A 56 -22.22 -24.70 3.24
N SER A 57 -22.44 -23.76 4.17
CA SER A 57 -23.40 -22.66 3.97
C SER A 57 -22.92 -21.66 2.92
N VAL A 58 -21.64 -21.29 2.91
CA VAL A 58 -21.06 -20.39 1.89
C VAL A 58 -21.08 -21.05 0.51
N ILE A 59 -20.71 -22.33 0.42
CA ILE A 59 -20.75 -23.09 -0.84
C ILE A 59 -22.20 -23.23 -1.33
N LYS A 60 -23.18 -23.49 -0.45
CA LYS A 60 -24.62 -23.51 -0.81
C LYS A 60 -25.11 -22.15 -1.29
N SER A 61 -24.69 -21.05 -0.68
CA SER A 61 -25.04 -19.70 -1.15
C SER A 61 -24.44 -19.39 -2.52
N VAL A 62 -23.18 -19.74 -2.75
CA VAL A 62 -22.53 -19.60 -4.07
C VAL A 62 -23.23 -20.48 -5.12
N GLN A 63 -23.62 -21.70 -4.76
CA GLN A 63 -24.35 -22.60 -5.64
C GLN A 63 -25.77 -22.08 -5.97
N ASN A 64 -26.49 -21.54 -4.99
CA ASN A 64 -27.79 -20.91 -5.20
C ASN A 64 -27.71 -19.67 -6.12
N VAL A 65 -26.61 -18.90 -6.03
CA VAL A 65 -26.34 -17.77 -6.94
C VAL A 65 -25.91 -18.26 -8.34
N TRP A 66 -25.21 -19.39 -8.44
CA TRP A 66 -24.81 -20.00 -9.71
C TRP A 66 -25.98 -20.65 -10.49
N ASP A 67 -26.92 -21.25 -9.77
CA ASP A 67 -28.10 -21.90 -10.37
C ASP A 67 -29.08 -20.90 -10.98
N LYS A 68 -29.02 -19.63 -10.56
CA LYS A 68 -29.84 -18.55 -11.11
C LYS A 68 -29.26 -18.08 -12.45
N SER A 69 -29.95 -18.39 -13.55
CA SER A 69 -29.45 -18.17 -14.92
C SER A 69 -29.08 -16.71 -15.23
N GLU A 70 -29.76 -15.75 -14.60
CA GLU A 70 -29.53 -14.31 -14.78
C GLU A 70 -28.15 -13.87 -14.24
N ASP A 71 -27.70 -14.49 -13.14
CA ASP A 71 -26.48 -14.08 -12.42
C ASP A 71 -25.21 -14.68 -13.05
N ARG A 72 -25.33 -15.61 -14.00
CA ARG A 72 -24.18 -16.24 -14.66
C ARG A 72 -23.36 -15.24 -15.47
N PHE A 73 -24.02 -14.33 -16.19
CA PHE A 73 -23.33 -13.25 -16.91
C PHE A 73 -22.65 -12.26 -15.96
N ALA A 74 -23.30 -11.96 -14.82
CA ALA A 74 -22.71 -11.12 -13.79
C ALA A 74 -21.48 -11.78 -13.16
N LEU A 75 -21.50 -13.09 -12.94
CA LEU A 75 -20.36 -13.86 -12.43
C LEU A 75 -19.21 -13.95 -13.44
N ILE A 76 -19.52 -14.13 -14.72
CA ILE A 76 -18.52 -14.10 -15.79
C ILE A 76 -17.90 -12.69 -15.90
N GLY A 77 -18.72 -11.65 -15.84
CA GLY A 77 -18.27 -10.25 -15.81
C GLY A 77 -17.42 -9.95 -14.59
N LEU A 78 -17.80 -10.45 -13.41
CA LEU A 78 -17.03 -10.32 -12.17
C LEU A 78 -15.69 -11.08 -12.25
N GLY A 79 -15.69 -12.28 -12.82
CA GLY A 79 -14.48 -13.07 -13.06
C GLY A 79 -13.53 -12.36 -14.04
N PHE A 80 -14.07 -11.83 -15.15
CA PHE A 80 -13.30 -11.04 -16.10
C PHE A 80 -12.75 -9.75 -15.46
N ALA A 81 -13.58 -9.03 -14.70
CA ALA A 81 -13.16 -7.85 -13.97
C ALA A 81 -12.06 -8.19 -12.95
N ALA A 82 -12.14 -9.34 -12.28
CA ALA A 82 -11.09 -9.79 -11.36
C ALA A 82 -9.77 -10.07 -12.10
N ILE A 83 -9.82 -10.69 -13.29
CA ILE A 83 -8.64 -10.94 -14.12
C ILE A 83 -8.03 -9.62 -14.61
N VAL A 84 -8.86 -8.69 -15.10
CA VAL A 84 -8.41 -7.36 -15.55
C VAL A 84 -7.84 -6.57 -14.39
N ALA A 85 -8.46 -6.61 -13.21
CA ALA A 85 -7.95 -5.95 -12.01
C ALA A 85 -6.60 -6.55 -11.56
N LEU A 86 -6.45 -7.88 -11.62
CA LEU A 86 -5.19 -8.54 -11.30
C LEU A 86 -4.11 -8.22 -12.33
N TRP A 87 -4.45 -8.18 -13.62
CA TRP A 87 -3.53 -7.78 -14.69
C TRP A 87 -3.11 -6.32 -14.57
N ALA A 88 -4.06 -5.42 -14.30
CA ALA A 88 -3.79 -3.99 -14.12
C ALA A 88 -2.95 -3.72 -12.88
N SER A 89 -3.26 -4.38 -11.74
CA SER A 89 -2.46 -4.26 -10.52
C SER A 89 -1.05 -4.84 -10.68
N ALA A 90 -0.89 -5.95 -11.41
CA ALA A 90 0.42 -6.50 -11.73
C ALA A 90 1.23 -5.58 -12.66
N ASN A 91 0.59 -4.99 -13.67
CA ASN A 91 1.22 -3.98 -14.53
C ASN A 91 1.60 -2.73 -13.74
N LEU A 92 0.75 -2.30 -12.81
CA LEU A 92 1.04 -1.17 -11.92
C LEU A 92 2.27 -1.49 -11.06
N ILE A 93 2.30 -2.62 -10.34
CA ILE A 93 3.45 -3.05 -9.55
C ILE A 93 4.71 -3.14 -10.41
N THR A 94 4.59 -3.64 -11.64
CA THR A 94 5.72 -3.75 -12.57
C THR A 94 6.19 -2.37 -13.03
N ALA A 95 5.28 -1.41 -13.23
CA ALA A 95 5.62 -0.03 -13.53
C ALA A 95 6.30 0.66 -12.33
N ILE A 96 5.90 0.35 -11.09
CA ILE A 96 6.62 0.77 -9.87
C ILE A 96 8.04 0.22 -9.89
N ASP A 97 8.20 -1.08 -10.17
CA ASP A 97 9.47 -1.79 -10.01
C ASP A 97 10.44 -1.55 -11.19
N LYS A 98 9.92 -1.19 -12.38
CA LYS A 98 10.71 -1.06 -13.62
C LYS A 98 11.00 0.38 -14.06
N LEU A 99 10.34 1.41 -13.54
CA LEU A 99 10.49 2.79 -14.07
C LEU A 99 10.31 3.84 -12.96
N PRO A 100 10.90 5.05 -13.10
CA PRO A 100 10.79 6.12 -12.13
C PRO A 100 9.39 6.76 -12.26
N LEU A 101 8.40 6.19 -11.58
CA LEU A 101 7.01 6.68 -11.57
C LEU A 101 6.86 8.08 -11.01
N ILE A 102 7.80 8.49 -10.15
CA ILE A 102 7.80 9.81 -9.54
C ILE A 102 7.78 10.88 -10.66
N PRO A 103 8.66 10.83 -11.68
CA PRO A 103 8.56 11.65 -12.88
C PRO A 103 7.17 11.70 -13.55
N SER A 104 6.58 10.57 -13.94
CA SER A 104 5.26 10.60 -14.62
C SER A 104 4.12 11.04 -13.71
N ALA A 105 4.12 10.65 -12.44
CA ALA A 105 3.10 11.09 -11.49
C ALA A 105 3.19 12.60 -11.24
N LEU A 106 4.40 13.14 -11.12
CA LEU A 106 4.63 14.58 -11.00
C LEU A 106 4.30 15.34 -12.30
N GLU A 107 4.49 14.73 -13.46
CA GLU A 107 4.05 15.29 -14.75
C GLU A 107 2.52 15.40 -14.81
N PHE A 108 1.79 14.35 -14.43
CA PHE A 108 0.33 14.39 -14.33
C PHE A 108 -0.14 15.41 -13.30
N ILE A 109 0.48 15.44 -12.11
CA ILE A 109 0.20 16.46 -11.09
C ILE A 109 0.47 17.86 -11.63
N GLY A 110 1.56 18.05 -12.38
CA GLY A 110 1.94 19.33 -12.97
C GLY A 110 0.94 19.80 -14.01
N ILE A 111 0.48 18.90 -14.88
CA ILE A 111 -0.56 19.22 -15.88
C ILE A 111 -1.89 19.53 -15.20
N LEU A 112 -2.26 18.78 -14.17
CA LEU A 112 -3.52 18.96 -13.45
C LEU A 112 -3.52 20.29 -12.67
N PHE A 113 -2.43 20.56 -11.96
CA PHE A 113 -2.25 21.80 -11.21
C PHE A 113 -2.13 23.02 -12.14
N SER A 114 -1.39 22.91 -13.24
CA SER A 114 -1.30 23.97 -14.25
C SER A 114 -2.68 24.26 -14.85
N SER A 115 -3.41 23.22 -15.26
CA SER A 115 -4.78 23.38 -15.80
C SER A 115 -5.73 24.04 -14.80
N TRP A 116 -5.68 23.62 -13.52
CA TRP A 116 -6.46 24.23 -12.45
C TRP A 116 -6.05 25.69 -12.19
N PHE A 117 -4.75 25.99 -12.20
CA PHE A 117 -4.21 27.35 -12.00
C PHE A 117 -4.63 28.30 -13.13
N ILE A 118 -4.53 27.85 -14.39
CA ILE A 118 -5.02 28.61 -15.55
C ILE A 118 -6.50 28.92 -15.37
N TYR A 119 -7.31 27.92 -15.01
CA TYR A 119 -8.76 28.09 -14.87
C TYR A 119 -9.12 29.03 -13.71
N ARG A 120 -8.48 28.83 -12.55
CA ARG A 120 -8.78 29.57 -11.31
C ARG A 120 -8.30 31.01 -11.35
N TYR A 121 -7.15 31.28 -11.98
CA TYR A 121 -6.48 32.57 -11.82
C TYR A 121 -6.23 33.34 -13.12
N LEU A 122 -6.13 32.68 -14.28
CA LEU A 122 -5.92 33.38 -15.55
C LEU A 122 -7.23 33.62 -16.32
N LEU A 123 -8.30 32.89 -16.05
CA LEU A 123 -9.51 32.97 -16.87
C LEU A 123 -10.36 34.21 -16.54
N PHE A 124 -10.55 34.51 -15.25
CA PHE A 124 -11.38 35.63 -14.79
C PHE A 124 -10.55 36.88 -14.48
N LYS A 125 -11.09 38.06 -14.78
CA LYS A 125 -10.43 39.35 -14.50
C LYS A 125 -10.09 39.55 -13.01
N PRO A 126 -11.04 39.46 -12.06
CA PRO A 126 -10.76 39.69 -10.64
C PRO A 126 -9.61 38.81 -10.12
N ASP A 127 -9.58 37.55 -10.54
CA ASP A 127 -8.57 36.60 -10.08
C ASP A 127 -7.15 36.90 -10.61
N ARG A 128 -7.02 37.57 -11.77
CA ARG A 128 -5.73 38.05 -12.29
C ARG A 128 -5.20 39.19 -11.45
N GLU A 129 -6.06 40.14 -11.08
CA GLU A 129 -5.68 41.28 -10.25
C GLU A 129 -5.21 40.83 -8.86
N GLU A 130 -5.90 39.86 -8.24
CA GLU A 130 -5.51 39.24 -6.96
C GLU A 130 -4.15 38.52 -7.06
N LEU A 131 -3.89 37.79 -8.15
CA LEU A 131 -2.60 37.16 -8.40
C LEU A 131 -1.47 38.19 -8.48
N PHE A 132 -1.63 39.24 -9.30
CA PHE A 132 -0.61 40.26 -9.47
C PHE A 132 -0.31 40.99 -8.16
N GLN A 133 -1.34 41.30 -7.38
CA GLN A 133 -1.17 41.92 -6.07
C GLN A 133 -0.38 41.00 -5.11
N THR A 134 -0.72 39.71 -5.08
CA THR A 134 -0.05 38.71 -4.25
C THR A 134 1.41 38.53 -4.65
N VAL A 135 1.71 38.45 -5.95
CA VAL A 135 3.07 38.33 -6.47
C VAL A 135 3.91 39.57 -6.12
N ASN A 136 3.39 40.77 -6.37
CA ASN A 136 4.08 42.01 -6.03
C ASN A 136 4.35 42.11 -4.52
N LYS A 137 3.37 41.74 -3.69
CA LYS A 137 3.53 41.71 -2.24
C LYS A 137 4.66 40.76 -1.82
N SER A 138 4.71 39.55 -2.35
CA SER A 138 5.79 38.59 -2.04
C SER A 138 7.16 39.09 -2.51
N ILE A 139 7.22 39.75 -3.68
CA ILE A 139 8.48 40.32 -4.18
C ILE A 139 8.96 41.44 -3.25
N SER A 140 8.07 42.37 -2.88
CA SER A 140 8.35 43.44 -1.91
C SER A 140 8.84 42.90 -0.56
N ASP A 141 8.19 41.85 -0.04
CA ASP A 141 8.53 41.24 1.25
C ASP A 141 9.92 40.59 1.23
N ILE A 142 10.30 39.96 0.12
CA ILE A 142 11.64 39.37 -0.06
C ILE A 142 12.72 40.43 -0.30
N LEU A 143 12.41 41.50 -1.04
CA LEU A 143 13.34 42.60 -1.32
C LEU A 143 13.44 43.64 -0.19
N GLY A 144 12.53 43.61 0.78
CA GLY A 144 12.48 44.58 1.88
C GLY A 144 12.12 46.00 1.44
N GLN A 145 11.38 46.13 0.33
CA GLN A 145 10.84 47.40 -0.19
C GLN A 145 9.34 47.50 -0.01
#